data_AF-A0A6J7FTB8-F1
#
_entry.id   AF-A0A6J7FTB8-F1
#
_cell.length_a   1.000
_cell.length_b   1.000
_cell.length_c   1.000
_cell.angle_alpha   90.00
_cell.angle_beta   90.00
_cell.angle_gamma   90.00
#
_symmetry.space_group_name_H-M   'P 1'
#
loop_
_entity.id
_entity.type
_entity.pdbx_description
1 polymer ?
#
loop_
_entity_poly.entity_id
_entity_poly.type
_entity_poly.pdbx_seq_one_letter_code
_entity_poly.pdbx_strand_id
1 'polypeptide(L)'
;MTFPSAADVREAVRIAPLDALMVETDSPFLTPVPHRGTPNTPARVVLIGAEIAHLHEVGLSKVAQQTTATARRFYGLEAPGDGLEAP
;
A
#
# COMPACT_ATOMS: atom_id res chain seq x y z
N MET A 1 -7.59 -3.73 5.41
CA MET A 1 -7.98 -2.76 4.36
C MET A 1 -9.07 -3.30 3.43
N THR A 2 -8.87 -4.40 2.70
CA THR A 2 -9.86 -4.92 1.71
C THR A 2 -10.90 -5.90 2.29
N PHE A 3 -11.05 -5.95 3.62
CA PHE A 3 -12.08 -6.74 4.30
C PHE A 3 -13.28 -5.85 4.65
N PRO A 4 -14.52 -6.30 4.38
CA PRO A 4 -15.72 -5.54 4.74
C PRO A 4 -15.77 -5.16 6.22
N SER A 5 -15.27 -6.04 7.11
CA SER A 5 -15.21 -5.84 8.55
C SER A 5 -14.09 -4.90 9.03
N ALA A 6 -13.18 -4.46 8.15
CA ALA A 6 -12.04 -3.63 8.53
C ALA A 6 -12.38 -2.13 8.45
N ALA A 7 -13.54 -1.72 8.96
CA ALA A 7 -13.97 -0.32 8.97
C ALA A 7 -12.98 0.56 9.74
N ASP A 8 -12.60 0.13 10.94
CA ASP A 8 -11.65 0.87 11.80
C ASP A 8 -10.28 1.02 11.13
N VAL A 9 -9.82 0.00 10.40
CA VAL A 9 -8.55 0.05 9.68
C VAL A 9 -8.63 1.05 8.51
N ARG A 10 -9.75 1.10 7.80
CA ARG A 10 -9.95 2.08 6.72
C ARG A 10 -10.00 3.50 7.27
N GLU A 11 -10.62 3.69 8.42
CA GLU A 11 -10.63 4.99 9.08
C GLU A 11 -9.25 5.41 9.56
N ALA A 12 -8.51 4.49 10.18
CA ALA A 12 -7.11 4.73 10.57
C ALA A 12 -6.25 5.14 9.37
N VAL A 13 -6.46 4.53 8.20
CA VAL A 13 -5.75 4.93 6.98
C VAL A 13 -6.16 6.33 6.52
N ARG A 14 -7.46 6.68 6.52
CA ARG A 14 -7.90 8.04 6.12
C ARG A 14 -7.24 9.14 6.94
N ILE A 15 -7.08 8.94 8.25
CA ILE A 15 -6.55 9.96 9.15
C ILE A 15 -5.02 9.96 9.22
N ALA A 16 -4.37 8.85 8.86
CA ALA A 16 -2.91 8.76 8.89
C ALA A 16 -2.30 9.62 7.77
N PRO A 17 -1.19 10.34 8.01
CA PRO A 17 -0.45 10.99 6.94
C PRO A 17 0.04 9.97 5.90
N LEU A 18 -0.10 10.28 4.60
CA LEU A 18 0.27 9.35 3.53
C LEU A 18 1.77 8.98 3.54
N ASP A 19 2.62 9.89 4.01
CA ASP A 19 4.07 9.72 4.18
C ASP A 19 4.48 8.96 5.47
N ALA A 20 3.48 8.48 6.21
CA ALA A 20 3.62 7.57 7.34
C ALA A 20 3.06 6.16 7.03
N LEU A 21 2.53 5.92 5.83
CA LEU A 21 1.94 4.64 5.44
C LEU A 21 2.94 3.74 4.69
N MET A 22 2.78 2.43 4.87
CA MET A 22 3.38 1.36 4.06
C MET A 22 2.30 0.39 3.60
N VAL A 23 2.57 -0.36 2.52
CA VAL A 23 1.65 -1.37 1.98
C VAL A 23 2.28 -2.75 1.99
N GLU A 24 1.49 -3.75 2.36
CA GLU A 24 1.89 -5.16 2.32
C GLU A 24 0.70 -6.04 1.95
N THR A 25 0.97 -7.26 1.49
CA THR A 25 -0.08 -8.25 1.18
C THR A 25 -0.28 -9.28 2.29
N ASP A 26 0.71 -9.46 3.16
CA ASP A 26 0.78 -10.59 4.10
C ASP A 26 0.60 -11.96 3.40
N SER A 27 1.17 -12.09 2.19
CA SER A 27 1.08 -13.34 1.43
C SER A 27 1.72 -14.51 2.19
N PRO A 28 1.07 -15.69 2.24
CA PRO A 28 -0.06 -16.13 1.41
C PRO A 28 -1.47 -15.85 1.97
N PHE A 29 -1.59 -15.05 3.03
CA PHE A 29 -2.85 -14.77 3.73
C PHE A 29 -3.54 -13.49 3.21
N LEU A 30 -4.75 -13.24 3.74
CA LEU A 30 -5.46 -11.95 3.56
C LEU A 30 -5.74 -11.53 2.11
N THR A 31 -6.02 -12.49 1.23
CA THR A 31 -6.24 -12.21 -0.20
C THR A 31 -7.30 -11.13 -0.45
N PRO A 32 -6.93 -10.02 -1.14
CA PRO A 32 -7.84 -8.93 -1.41
C PRO A 32 -8.92 -9.32 -2.43
N VAL A 33 -10.06 -8.64 -2.37
CA VAL A 33 -11.07 -8.64 -3.45
C VAL A 33 -10.42 -8.15 -4.75
N PRO A 34 -10.71 -8.74 -5.92
CA PRO A 34 -11.70 -9.80 -6.19
C PRO A 34 -11.19 -11.24 -6.04
N HIS A 35 -9.98 -11.47 -5.56
CA HIS A 35 -9.32 -12.78 -5.61
C HIS A 35 -9.56 -13.69 -4.38
N ARG A 36 -10.56 -13.38 -3.56
CA ARG A 36 -10.88 -14.15 -2.34
C ARG A 36 -11.04 -15.64 -2.65
N GLY A 37 -10.63 -16.49 -1.69
CA GLY A 37 -10.67 -17.95 -1.84
C GLY A 37 -9.44 -18.56 -2.53
N THR A 38 -8.48 -17.74 -2.97
CA THR A 38 -7.16 -18.19 -3.45
C THR A 38 -6.04 -17.70 -2.53
N PRO A 39 -4.86 -18.36 -2.45
CA PRO A 39 -3.71 -17.85 -1.71
C PRO A 39 -3.31 -16.47 -2.22
N ASN A 40 -2.90 -15.58 -1.31
CA ASN A 40 -2.46 -14.24 -1.67
C ASN A 40 -1.07 -14.27 -2.32
N THR A 41 -0.76 -13.23 -3.12
CA THR A 41 0.54 -13.09 -3.77
C THR A 41 1.03 -11.64 -3.68
N PRO A 42 2.36 -11.40 -3.66
CA PRO A 42 2.92 -10.04 -3.63
C PRO A 42 2.42 -9.14 -4.77
N ALA A 43 2.14 -9.72 -5.95
CA ALA A 43 1.62 -8.99 -7.11
C ALA A 43 0.29 -8.27 -6.82
N ARG A 44 -0.48 -8.69 -5.81
CA ARG A 44 -1.75 -8.07 -5.44
C ARG A 44 -1.61 -6.84 -4.54
N VAL A 45 -0.38 -6.43 -4.19
CA VAL A 45 -0.11 -5.20 -3.41
C VAL A 45 -0.73 -3.96 -4.08
N VAL A 46 -0.81 -3.95 -5.41
CA VAL A 46 -1.42 -2.87 -6.19
C VAL A 46 -2.90 -2.64 -5.82
N LEU A 47 -3.64 -3.69 -5.46
CA LEU A 47 -5.05 -3.59 -5.06
C LEU A 47 -5.20 -2.88 -3.71
N ILE A 48 -4.20 -3.03 -2.83
CA ILE A 48 -4.16 -2.38 -1.53
C ILE A 48 -3.77 -0.91 -1.71
N GLY A 49 -2.76 -0.63 -2.54
CA GLY A 49 -2.39 0.73 -2.91
C GLY A 49 -3.52 1.51 -3.58
N ALA A 50 -4.33 0.85 -4.42
CA ALA A 50 -5.50 1.47 -5.05
C ALA A 50 -6.59 1.86 -4.04
N GLU A 51 -6.84 1.04 -3.02
CA GLU A 51 -7.76 1.40 -1.93
C GLU A 51 -7.25 2.60 -1.14
N ILE A 52 -5.95 2.66 -0.83
CA ILE A 52 -5.35 3.83 -0.17
C ILE A 52 -5.49 5.08 -1.05
N ALA A 53 -5.21 4.97 -2.34
CA ALA A 53 -5.36 6.09 -3.29
C ALA A 53 -6.79 6.65 -3.28
N HIS A 54 -7.80 5.77 -3.23
CA HIS A 54 -9.19 6.15 -3.10
C HIS A 54 -9.49 6.85 -1.77
N LEU A 55 -8.99 6.32 -0.64
CA LEU A 55 -9.24 6.89 0.69
C LEU A 55 -8.57 8.25 0.92
N HIS A 56 -7.43 8.51 0.27
CA HIS A 56 -6.68 9.77 0.36
C HIS A 56 -6.99 10.76 -0.77
N GLU A 57 -7.85 10.40 -1.73
CA GLU A 57 -8.18 11.23 -2.90
C GLU A 57 -6.93 11.66 -3.71
N VAL A 58 -5.97 10.74 -3.88
CA VAL A 58 -4.73 10.95 -4.66
C VAL A 58 -4.54 9.90 -5.75
N GLY A 59 -3.63 10.15 -6.67
CA GLY A 59 -3.25 9.16 -7.69
C GLY A 59 -2.46 7.99 -7.11
N LEU A 60 -2.62 6.79 -7.69
CA LEU A 60 -1.88 5.58 -7.30
C LEU A 60 -0.35 5.77 -7.33
N SER A 61 0.17 6.52 -8.31
CA SER A 61 1.59 6.87 -8.40
C SER A 61 2.08 7.62 -7.15
N LYS A 62 1.26 8.52 -6.60
CA LYS A 62 1.59 9.24 -5.35
C LYS A 62 1.66 8.28 -4.16
N VAL A 63 0.71 7.36 -4.04
CA VAL A 63 0.73 6.33 -3.00
C VAL A 63 1.99 5.47 -3.12
N ALA A 64 2.30 4.99 -4.33
CA ALA A 64 3.51 4.20 -4.58
C ALA A 64 4.77 4.97 -4.14
N GLN A 65 4.92 6.21 -4.59
CA GLN A 65 6.05 7.06 -4.21
C GLN A 65 6.20 7.22 -2.70
N GLN A 66 5.11 7.59 -2.00
CA GLN A 66 5.15 7.87 -0.56
C GLN A 66 5.38 6.61 0.28
N THR A 67 4.69 5.52 -0.06
CA THR A 67 4.83 4.25 0.68
C THR A 67 6.20 3.60 0.43
N THR A 68 6.74 3.69 -0.79
CA THR A 68 8.11 3.25 -1.08
C THR A 68 9.15 4.10 -0.35
N ALA A 69 9.00 5.43 -0.34
CA ALA A 69 9.91 6.31 0.41
C ALA A 69 9.88 6.01 1.92
N THR A 70 8.69 5.77 2.47
CA THR A 70 8.50 5.40 3.87
C THR A 70 9.16 4.06 4.19
N ALA A 71 8.94 3.04 3.36
CA ALA A 71 9.58 1.74 3.53
C ALA A 71 11.10 1.81 3.42
N ARG A 72 11.63 2.57 2.44
CA ARG A 72 13.07 2.76 2.28
C ARG A 72 13.70 3.40 3.50
N ARG A 73 13.09 4.48 4.01
CA ARG A 73 13.53 5.16 5.23
C ARG A 73 13.47 4.24 6.46
N PHE A 74 12.39 3.47 6.60
CA PHE A 74 12.17 2.60 7.75
C PHE A 74 13.13 1.40 7.79
N TYR A 75 13.34 0.74 6.64
CA TYR A 75 14.18 -0.46 6.53
C TYR A 75 15.65 -0.16 6.16
N GLY A 76 16.00 1.11 5.93
CA GLY A 76 17.36 1.50 5.51
C GLY A 76 17.72 1.03 4.10
N LEU A 77 16.75 1.06 3.16
CA LEU A 77 16.90 0.59 1.78
C LEU A 77 17.26 1.72 0.79
N GLU A 78 17.88 2.80 1.25
CA GLU A 78 18.34 3.87 0.37
C GLU A 78 19.47 3.33 -0.53
N ALA A 79 19.23 3.30 -1.84
CA ALA A 79 20.26 2.92 -2.79
C ALA A 79 21.09 4.17 -3.18
N PRO A 80 22.40 4.02 -3.42
CA PRO A 80 23.18 5.09 -4.04
C PRO A 80 22.57 5.41 -5.43
N GLY A 81 22.06 6.63 -5.61
CA GLY A 81 21.58 7.13 -6.92
C GLY A 81 20.10 6.95 -7.25
N ASP A 82 19.21 6.89 -6.25
CA ASP A 82 17.76 6.65 -6.35
C ASP A 82 16.91 7.77 -7.05
N GLY A 83 17.44 8.38 -8.11
CA GLY A 83 16.68 9.20 -9.07
C GLY A 83 15.79 8.37 -9.99
N LEU A 84 14.90 7.55 -9.42
CA LEU A 84 13.86 6.86 -10.20
C LEU A 84 12.75 7.88 -10.52
N GLU A 85 12.89 8.56 -11.65
CA GLU A 85 11.73 9.14 -12.34
C GLU A 85 10.74 8.01 -12.62
N ALA A 86 9.51 8.18 -12.12
CA ALA A 86 8.41 7.28 -12.43
C ALA A 86 8.15 7.31 -13.95
N PRO A 87 7.81 6.18 -14.59
CA PRO A 87 7.44 6.15 -16.01
C PRO A 87 6.18 6.98 -16.30
#